data_AF-A0A9K3CV20-F1
#
_entry.id   AF-A0A9K3CV20-F1
#
_cell.length_a   1.000
_cell.length_b   1.000
_cell.length_c   1.000
_cell.angle_alpha   90.00
_cell.angle_beta   90.00
_cell.angle_gamma   90.00
#
_symmetry.space_group_name_H-M   'P 1'
#
loop_
_entity.id
_entity.type
_entity.pdbx_description
1 polymer ?
#
loop_
_entity_poly.entity_id
_entity_poly.type
_entity_poly.pdbx_seq_one_letter_code
_entity_poly.pdbx_strand_id
1 'polypeptide(L)'
;MIVSLLLCACACLALGSVPPSGFMTSLDIEAITNIQDTFLPMLEAAFTSITVPDVSIEDIDTPLGHAGFELSNIAIDVAHWGVTNVRFTPSGIHVSISGFSMKGVMDWHYHTRLLSDGGLADLTVDSVSIEFTLGIHDNGGKLLVDVPEIRVHIGEIGMDRLGVDS
;
A
#
# COMPACT_ATOMS: atom_id res chain seq x y z
N MET A 1 -20.95 -32.27 22.82
CA MET A 1 -20.00 -32.39 21.69
C MET A 1 -19.19 -31.11 21.65
N ILE A 2 -18.11 -30.89 22.42
CA ILE A 2 -16.85 -31.66 22.54
C ILE A 2 -16.23 -31.95 21.17
N VAL A 3 -16.08 -30.92 20.32
CA VAL A 3 -15.06 -30.83 19.27
C VAL A 3 -14.75 -29.35 19.03
N SER A 4 -13.94 -28.75 19.90
CA SER A 4 -12.96 -27.71 19.54
C SER A 4 -12.05 -27.33 20.71
N LEU A 5 -11.90 -28.26 21.66
CA LEU A 5 -10.82 -28.36 22.65
C LEU A 5 -9.44 -28.61 21.99
N LEU A 6 -9.25 -28.27 20.71
CA LEU A 6 -8.08 -28.62 19.91
C LEU A 6 -7.23 -27.43 19.44
N LEU A 7 -7.59 -26.18 19.75
CA LEU A 7 -6.67 -25.03 19.57
C LEU A 7 -6.01 -24.57 20.88
N CYS A 8 -6.17 -25.35 21.95
CA CYS A 8 -5.37 -25.22 23.18
C CYS A 8 -4.07 -26.05 23.12
N ALA A 9 -3.77 -26.72 22.00
CA ALA A 9 -2.74 -27.77 21.92
C ALA A 9 -1.62 -27.55 20.87
N CYS A 10 -1.67 -26.52 20.02
CA CYS A 10 -0.64 -26.31 18.99
C CYS A 10 0.40 -25.21 19.27
N ALA A 11 0.49 -24.67 20.49
CA ALA A 11 1.63 -23.82 20.87
C ALA A 11 2.30 -24.20 22.19
N CYS A 12 1.81 -25.24 22.90
CA CYS A 12 2.45 -25.75 24.12
C CYS A 12 3.53 -26.83 23.85
N LEU A 13 3.95 -27.04 22.60
CA LEU A 13 4.94 -28.06 22.22
C LEU A 13 6.18 -27.49 21.51
N ALA A 14 6.52 -26.22 21.77
CA ALA A 14 7.91 -25.78 21.69
C ALA A 14 8.48 -25.76 23.12
N LEU A 15 9.22 -26.81 23.48
CA LEU A 15 10.11 -26.80 24.64
C LEU A 15 11.13 -25.67 24.44
N GLY A 16 10.84 -24.50 25.01
CA GLY A 16 11.67 -23.31 24.91
C GLY A 16 11.07 -22.16 25.70
N SER A 17 11.37 -22.14 27.00
CA SER A 17 11.29 -21.00 27.92
C SER A 17 10.09 -20.06 27.75
N VAL A 18 9.05 -20.24 28.58
CA VAL A 18 8.24 -19.09 29.00
C VAL A 18 9.19 -18.20 29.81
N PRO A 19 9.53 -16.97 29.35
CA PRO A 19 10.41 -16.11 30.12
C PRO A 19 9.74 -15.80 31.47
N PRO A 20 10.49 -15.70 32.57
CA PRO A 20 9.94 -15.26 33.84
C PRO A 20 9.62 -13.77 33.75
N SER A 21 8.49 -13.44 33.12
CA SER A 21 7.99 -12.07 33.05
C SER A 21 7.21 -11.76 34.33
N GLY A 22 7.63 -10.72 35.06
CA GLY A 22 6.92 -10.24 36.26
C GLY A 22 5.51 -9.69 35.95
N PHE A 23 5.26 -9.33 34.69
CA PHE A 23 3.97 -8.90 34.17
C PHE A 23 3.75 -9.47 32.77
N MET A 24 2.56 -10.00 32.51
CA MET A 24 2.14 -10.44 31.19
C MET A 24 0.98 -9.56 30.74
N THR A 25 1.13 -8.96 29.56
CA THR A 25 0.03 -8.26 28.89
C THR A 25 -0.46 -9.14 27.73
N SER A 26 -1.77 -9.35 27.66
CA SER A 26 -2.42 -10.07 26.58
C SER A 26 -3.41 -9.11 25.94
N LEU A 27 -3.34 -8.98 24.62
CA LEU A 27 -4.34 -8.27 23.84
C LEU A 27 -5.39 -9.30 23.41
N ASP A 28 -6.65 -9.03 23.76
CA ASP A 28 -7.76 -9.86 23.31
C ASP A 28 -8.18 -9.49 21.89
N ILE A 29 -8.76 -10.43 21.16
CA ILE A 29 -9.21 -10.27 19.77
C ILE A 29 -10.20 -9.10 19.63
N GLU A 30 -11.04 -8.85 20.65
CA GLU A 30 -11.94 -7.69 20.69
C GLU A 30 -11.19 -6.36 20.80
N ALA A 31 -10.13 -6.28 21.61
CA ALA A 31 -9.30 -5.09 21.72
C ALA A 31 -8.56 -4.79 20.40
N ILE A 32 -8.23 -5.83 19.63
CA ILE A 32 -7.59 -5.68 18.32
C ILE A 32 -8.58 -5.35 17.20
N THR A 33 -9.83 -5.82 17.30
CA THR A 33 -10.86 -5.40 16.35
C THR A 33 -11.10 -3.89 16.45
N ASN A 34 -11.06 -3.33 17.66
CA ASN A 34 -11.07 -1.87 17.86
C ASN A 34 -9.78 -1.16 17.39
N ILE A 35 -8.66 -1.87 17.28
CA ILE A 35 -7.43 -1.30 16.69
C ILE A 35 -7.62 -1.07 15.19
N GLN A 36 -8.45 -1.83 14.48
CA GLN A 36 -8.74 -1.58 13.06
C GLN A 36 -9.27 -0.15 12.85
N ASP A 37 -10.18 0.30 13.72
CA ASP A 37 -10.78 1.63 13.66
C ASP A 37 -9.77 2.77 13.91
N THR A 38 -8.67 2.47 14.60
CA THR A 38 -7.58 3.43 14.85
C THR A 38 -6.47 3.33 13.81
N PHE A 39 -6.23 2.12 13.29
CA PHE A 39 -5.16 1.82 12.35
C PHE A 39 -5.46 2.36 10.96
N LEU A 40 -6.72 2.28 10.52
CA LEU A 40 -7.14 2.76 9.21
C LEU A 40 -6.81 4.25 9.03
N PRO A 41 -7.29 5.19 9.87
CA PRO A 41 -6.95 6.62 9.72
C PRO A 41 -5.45 6.92 9.69
N MET A 42 -4.63 6.15 10.42
CA MET A 42 -3.17 6.30 10.39
C MET A 42 -2.57 5.87 9.05
N LEU A 43 -3.09 4.78 8.48
CA LEU A 43 -2.71 4.32 7.16
C LEU A 43 -3.16 5.32 6.09
N GLU A 44 -4.38 5.85 6.20
CA GLU A 44 -4.88 6.92 5.32
C GLU A 44 -3.95 8.13 5.31
N ALA A 45 -3.56 8.61 6.50
CA ALA A 45 -2.64 9.73 6.62
C ALA A 45 -1.26 9.45 5.99
N ALA A 46 -0.72 8.23 6.15
CA ALA A 46 0.55 7.86 5.54
C ALA A 46 0.48 7.90 4.00
N PHE A 47 -0.61 7.43 3.40
CA PHE A 47 -0.79 7.44 1.95
C PHE A 47 -1.04 8.84 1.39
N THR A 48 -1.71 9.73 2.12
CA THR A 48 -1.86 11.14 1.68
C THR A 48 -0.54 11.90 1.64
N SER A 49 0.51 11.40 2.29
CA SER A 49 1.85 12.00 2.27
C SER A 49 2.73 11.51 1.11
N ILE A 50 2.24 10.58 0.28
CA ILE A 50 3.01 10.05 -0.85
C ILE A 50 3.20 11.16 -1.88
N THR A 51 4.46 11.47 -2.15
CA THR A 51 4.84 12.32 -3.29
C THR A 51 5.17 11.42 -4.47
N VAL A 52 4.50 11.62 -5.60
CA VAL A 52 4.81 10.91 -6.84
C VAL A 52 5.93 11.67 -7.55
N PRO A 53 7.07 11.02 -7.87
CA PRO A 53 8.16 11.67 -8.56
C PRO A 53 7.82 11.90 -10.03
N ASP A 54 8.37 12.96 -10.61
CA ASP A 54 8.31 13.21 -12.05
C ASP A 54 9.01 12.08 -12.81
N VAL A 55 8.47 11.75 -13.99
CA VAL A 55 9.00 10.70 -14.87
C VAL A 55 9.40 11.34 -16.18
N SER A 56 10.68 11.27 -16.52
CA SER A 56 11.19 11.72 -17.82
C SER A 56 11.89 10.58 -18.53
N ILE A 57 11.56 10.41 -19.80
CA ILE A 57 12.18 9.45 -20.71
C ILE A 57 12.66 10.24 -21.93
N GLU A 58 13.96 10.26 -22.11
CA GLU A 58 14.61 10.85 -23.27
C GLU A 58 14.85 9.78 -24.33
N ASP A 59 14.80 10.18 -25.59
CA ASP A 59 15.25 9.40 -26.74
C ASP A 59 14.48 8.09 -27.00
N ILE A 60 13.15 8.21 -27.06
CA ILE A 60 12.24 7.16 -27.51
C ILE A 60 12.22 7.15 -29.04
N ASP A 61 12.50 5.98 -29.64
CA ASP A 61 12.32 5.77 -31.07
C ASP A 61 10.82 5.74 -31.42
N THR A 62 10.38 6.73 -32.18
CA THR A 62 9.03 6.80 -32.74
C THR A 62 9.07 6.74 -34.27
N PRO A 63 7.95 6.41 -34.95
CA PRO A 63 7.88 6.50 -36.42
C PRO A 63 8.20 7.90 -36.99
N LEU A 64 8.21 8.94 -36.15
CA LEU A 64 8.53 10.33 -36.50
C LEU A 64 9.96 10.74 -36.13
N GLY A 65 10.76 9.82 -35.56
CA GLY A 65 12.13 10.04 -35.09
C GLY A 65 12.25 9.98 -33.56
N HIS A 66 13.36 10.50 -33.04
CA HIS A 66 13.64 10.55 -31.61
C HIS A 66 12.71 11.52 -30.89
N ALA A 67 12.08 11.05 -29.81
CA ALA A 67 11.16 11.82 -28.98
C ALA A 67 11.55 11.76 -27.50
N GLY A 68 11.32 12.83 -26.76
CA GLY A 68 11.33 12.84 -25.31
C GLY A 68 9.91 12.95 -24.78
N PHE A 69 9.68 12.36 -23.60
CA PHE A 69 8.41 12.38 -22.90
C PHE A 69 8.64 12.66 -21.41
N GLU A 70 7.85 13.57 -20.86
CA GLU A 70 7.90 13.97 -19.46
C GLU A 70 6.49 13.97 -18.87
N LEU A 71 6.37 13.37 -17.69
CA LEU A 71 5.23 13.48 -16.79
C LEU A 71 5.70 14.21 -15.55
N SER A 72 5.07 15.32 -15.22
CA SER A 72 5.46 16.14 -14.08
C SER A 72 4.27 16.68 -13.31
N ASN A 73 4.54 17.23 -12.12
CA ASN A 73 3.53 17.80 -11.22
C ASN A 73 2.40 16.81 -10.91
N ILE A 74 2.75 15.52 -10.77
CA ILE A 74 1.77 14.47 -10.50
C ILE A 74 1.19 14.68 -9.10
N ALA A 75 -0.09 15.04 -9.04
CA ALA A 75 -0.81 15.31 -7.82
C ALA A 75 -1.97 14.31 -7.66
N ILE A 76 -2.11 13.73 -6.47
CA ILE A 76 -3.23 12.85 -6.13
C ILE A 76 -4.31 13.72 -5.47
N ASP A 77 -5.48 13.79 -6.09
CA ASP A 77 -6.61 14.62 -5.62
C ASP A 77 -7.52 13.82 -4.68
N VAL A 78 -7.81 12.58 -5.06
CA VAL A 78 -8.77 11.72 -4.37
C VAL A 78 -8.20 10.32 -4.27
N ALA A 79 -8.19 9.76 -3.05
CA ALA A 79 -7.93 8.37 -2.81
C ALA A 79 -9.18 7.72 -2.21
N HIS A 80 -9.57 6.56 -2.73
CA HIS A 80 -10.65 5.75 -2.20
C HIS A 80 -10.10 4.46 -1.60
N TRP A 81 -10.41 4.28 -0.32
CA TRP A 81 -10.06 3.06 0.40
C TRP A 81 -11.07 1.97 0.06
N GLY A 82 -10.55 0.87 -0.50
CA GLY A 82 -11.33 -0.32 -0.74
C GLY A 82 -11.58 -1.11 0.55
N VAL A 83 -11.85 -2.40 0.40
CA VAL A 83 -12.07 -3.30 1.54
C VAL A 83 -10.74 -3.61 2.21
N THR A 84 -10.63 -3.23 3.49
CA THR A 84 -9.50 -3.58 4.34
C THR A 84 -9.83 -4.76 5.25
N ASN A 85 -8.92 -5.71 5.33
CA ASN A 85 -9.01 -6.86 6.22
C ASN A 85 -7.73 -6.94 7.06
N VAL A 86 -7.89 -7.10 8.37
CA VAL A 86 -6.77 -7.30 9.30
C VAL A 86 -7.00 -8.60 10.04
N ARG A 87 -6.02 -9.50 9.99
CA ARG A 87 -6.09 -10.83 10.62
C ARG A 87 -4.76 -11.20 11.28
N PHE A 88 -4.85 -12.03 12.31
CA PHE A 88 -3.66 -12.61 12.93
C PHE A 88 -3.16 -13.83 12.17
N THR A 89 -1.85 -13.91 12.04
CA THR A 89 -1.14 -15.10 11.60
C THR A 89 -0.12 -15.48 12.67
N PRO A 90 0.39 -16.72 12.68
CA PRO A 90 1.50 -17.10 13.56
C PRO A 90 2.75 -16.22 13.38
N SER A 91 2.86 -15.53 12.24
CA SER A 91 3.94 -14.61 11.90
C SER A 91 3.70 -13.15 12.29
N GLY A 92 2.50 -12.78 12.76
CA GLY A 92 2.18 -11.40 13.17
C GLY A 92 0.77 -10.94 12.76
N ILE A 93 0.65 -9.66 12.42
CA ILE A 93 -0.62 -9.06 11.99
C ILE A 93 -0.59 -8.89 10.47
N HIS A 94 -1.42 -9.64 9.76
CA HIS A 94 -1.55 -9.52 8.32
C HIS A 94 -2.65 -8.52 7.97
N VAL A 95 -2.31 -7.59 7.08
CA VAL A 95 -3.22 -6.56 6.56
C VAL A 95 -3.32 -6.76 5.06
N SER A 96 -4.55 -6.80 4.55
CA SER A 96 -4.83 -6.74 3.12
C SER A 96 -5.84 -5.64 2.81
N ILE A 97 -5.59 -4.91 1.74
CA ILE A 97 -6.46 -3.87 1.18
C ILE A 97 -6.74 -4.27 -0.26
N SER A 98 -8.01 -4.24 -0.64
CA SER A 98 -8.43 -4.62 -1.99
C SER A 98 -9.39 -3.59 -2.56
N GLY A 99 -9.19 -3.21 -3.81
CA GLY A 99 -10.02 -2.20 -4.48
C GLY A 99 -9.68 -0.78 -4.06
N PHE A 100 -8.43 -0.52 -3.64
CA PHE A 100 -7.95 0.85 -3.49
C PHE A 100 -7.87 1.50 -4.87
N SER A 101 -8.29 2.76 -4.96
CA SER A 101 -8.18 3.55 -6.18
C SER A 101 -7.77 4.98 -5.89
N MET A 102 -7.13 5.61 -6.87
CA MET A 102 -6.70 6.99 -6.80
C MET A 102 -7.04 7.71 -8.09
N LYS A 103 -7.40 8.98 -7.95
CA LYS A 103 -7.52 9.92 -9.04
C LYS A 103 -6.65 11.13 -8.76
N GLY A 104 -6.09 11.67 -9.82
CA GLY A 104 -5.22 12.82 -9.73
C GLY A 104 -5.09 13.50 -11.07
N VAL A 105 -4.17 14.46 -11.11
CA VAL A 105 -3.82 15.21 -12.31
C VAL A 105 -2.32 15.16 -12.51
N MET A 106 -1.90 15.28 -13.76
CA MET A 106 -0.50 15.41 -14.13
C MET A 106 -0.35 16.36 -15.31
N ASP A 107 0.82 16.99 -15.41
CA ASP A 107 1.27 17.61 -16.64
C ASP A 107 1.95 16.55 -17.50
N TRP A 108 1.61 16.50 -18.79
CA TRP A 108 2.32 15.71 -19.78
C TRP A 108 2.97 16.63 -20.81
N HIS A 109 4.16 16.28 -21.23
CA HIS A 109 4.88 16.99 -22.29
C HIS A 109 5.58 15.97 -23.18
N TYR A 110 5.41 16.08 -24.50
CA TYR A 110 6.23 15.35 -25.46
C TYR A 110 6.95 16.34 -26.35
N HIS A 111 8.18 16.00 -26.73
CA HIS A 111 8.90 16.75 -27.74
C HIS A 111 9.63 15.82 -28.72
N THR A 112 9.83 16.33 -29.92
CA THR A 112 10.66 15.76 -30.97
C THR A 112 11.60 16.85 -31.48
N ARG A 113 12.42 16.56 -32.49
CA ARG A 113 13.24 17.60 -33.14
C ARG A 113 12.41 18.71 -33.81
N LEU A 114 11.15 18.45 -34.16
CA LEU A 114 10.35 19.33 -35.02
C LEU A 114 9.08 19.87 -34.36
N LEU A 115 8.56 19.16 -33.36
CA LEU A 115 7.28 19.42 -32.72
C LEU A 115 7.41 19.18 -31.21
N SER A 116 6.73 20.02 -30.44
CA SER A 116 6.56 19.89 -29.00
C SER A 116 5.09 20.11 -28.69
N ASP A 117 4.55 19.33 -27.77
CA ASP A 117 3.17 19.46 -27.32
C ASP A 117 3.10 19.08 -25.83
N GLY A 118 2.07 19.58 -25.17
CA GLY A 118 1.87 19.30 -23.75
C GLY A 118 0.51 19.76 -23.29
N GLY A 119 0.14 19.30 -22.10
CA GLY A 119 -1.12 19.68 -21.49
C GLY A 119 -1.33 18.96 -20.18
N LEU A 120 -2.56 19.08 -19.69
CA LEU A 120 -3.01 18.41 -18.49
C LEU A 120 -3.63 17.06 -18.84
N ALA A 121 -3.47 16.09 -17.96
CA ALA A 121 -4.15 14.81 -18.04
C ALA A 121 -4.69 14.40 -16.67
N ASP A 122 -5.83 13.72 -16.69
CA ASP A 122 -6.34 12.98 -15.55
C ASP A 122 -5.50 11.69 -15.40
N LEU A 123 -5.09 11.42 -14.17
CA LEU A 123 -4.50 10.15 -13.75
C LEU A 123 -5.57 9.32 -13.04
N THR A 124 -5.75 8.08 -13.47
CA THR A 124 -6.54 7.09 -12.76
C THR A 124 -5.67 5.89 -12.40
N VAL A 125 -5.76 5.44 -11.16
CA VAL A 125 -5.15 4.20 -10.70
C VAL A 125 -6.24 3.39 -10.03
N ASP A 126 -6.60 2.26 -10.63
CA ASP A 126 -7.73 1.46 -10.20
C ASP A 126 -7.30 0.02 -9.86
N SER A 127 -8.15 -0.64 -9.07
CA SER A 127 -7.99 -2.04 -8.69
C SER A 127 -6.65 -2.34 -8.00
N VAL A 128 -6.19 -1.44 -7.13
CA VAL A 128 -4.96 -1.66 -6.36
C VAL A 128 -5.26 -2.62 -5.20
N SER A 129 -4.39 -3.61 -5.03
CA SER A 129 -4.34 -4.43 -3.84
C SER A 129 -3.00 -4.30 -3.13
N ILE A 130 -3.06 -4.18 -1.81
CA ILE A 130 -1.90 -4.02 -0.95
C ILE A 130 -1.98 -5.11 0.11
N GLU A 131 -0.90 -5.85 0.30
CA GLU A 131 -0.79 -6.88 1.34
C GLU A 131 0.52 -6.72 2.08
N PHE A 132 0.48 -6.74 3.41
CA PHE A 132 1.67 -6.75 4.23
C PHE A 132 1.44 -7.48 5.54
N THR A 133 2.52 -7.90 6.18
CA THR A 133 2.48 -8.51 7.51
C THR A 133 3.35 -7.70 8.45
N LEU A 134 2.78 -7.26 9.56
CA LEU A 134 3.52 -6.63 10.66
C LEU A 134 4.13 -7.71 11.53
N GLY A 135 5.47 -7.78 11.54
CA GLY A 135 6.23 -8.58 12.49
C GLY A 135 6.32 -7.86 13.83
N ILE A 136 6.27 -8.63 14.93
CA ILE A 136 6.44 -8.10 16.28
C ILE A 136 7.55 -8.89 16.94
N HIS A 137 8.63 -8.19 17.30
CA HIS A 137 9.86 -8.77 17.80
C HIS A 137 10.27 -8.11 19.12
N ASP A 138 10.99 -8.86 19.97
CA ASP A 138 11.72 -8.27 21.08
C ASP A 138 13.10 -7.80 20.59
N ASN A 139 13.43 -6.56 20.94
CA ASN A 139 14.75 -5.99 20.70
C ASN A 139 15.30 -5.44 22.03
N GLY A 140 15.78 -6.35 22.88
CA GLY A 140 16.43 -5.99 24.14
C GLY A 140 15.46 -5.41 25.17
N GLY A 141 14.26 -5.97 25.30
CA GLY A 141 13.22 -5.51 26.23
C GLY A 141 12.35 -4.38 25.66
N LYS A 142 12.46 -4.11 24.35
CA LYS A 142 11.59 -3.18 23.61
C LYS A 142 10.84 -3.94 22.54
N LEU A 143 9.58 -3.62 22.37
CA LEU A 143 8.80 -4.09 21.23
C LEU A 143 9.29 -3.39 19.96
N LEU A 144 9.71 -4.17 18.98
CA LEU A 144 10.01 -3.70 17.64
C LEU A 144 8.91 -4.21 16.70
N VAL A 145 8.32 -3.30 15.94
CA VAL A 145 7.34 -3.62 14.89
C VAL A 145 8.01 -3.34 13.56
N ASP A 146 8.08 -4.35 12.71
CA ASP A 146 8.63 -4.25 11.37
C ASP A 146 7.64 -4.78 10.33
N VAL A 147 7.92 -4.49 9.06
CA VAL A 147 7.11 -4.95 7.94
C VAL A 147 8.06 -5.68 6.98
N PRO A 148 8.33 -6.97 7.20
CA PRO A 148 9.33 -7.70 6.43
C PRO A 148 9.03 -7.76 4.94
N GLU A 149 7.74 -7.75 4.56
CA GLU A 149 7.32 -7.77 3.16
C GLU A 149 6.04 -6.95 2.97
N ILE A 150 6.06 -6.11 1.94
CA ILE A 150 4.90 -5.40 1.41
C ILE A 150 4.75 -5.80 -0.05
N ARG A 151 3.55 -6.23 -0.43
CA ARG A 151 3.16 -6.50 -1.81
C ARG A 151 2.15 -5.47 -2.24
N VAL A 152 2.42 -4.83 -3.36
CA VAL A 152 1.49 -3.91 -4.01
C VAL A 152 1.26 -4.43 -5.42
N HIS A 153 0.01 -4.67 -5.75
CA HIS A 153 -0.42 -4.99 -7.10
C HIS A 153 -1.29 -3.86 -7.61
N ILE A 154 -0.91 -3.30 -8.76
CA ILE A 154 -1.66 -2.25 -9.43
C ILE A 154 -2.33 -2.91 -10.62
N GLY A 155 -3.67 -2.92 -10.61
CA GLY A 155 -4.45 -3.55 -11.66
C GLY A 155 -4.45 -2.73 -12.94
N GLU A 156 -4.88 -1.47 -12.84
CA GLU A 156 -5.01 -0.58 -13.99
C GLU A 156 -4.45 0.81 -13.68
N ILE A 157 -3.74 1.37 -14.66
CA ILE A 157 -3.29 2.76 -14.66
C ILE A 157 -3.79 3.37 -15.96
N GLY A 158 -4.60 4.41 -15.85
CA GLY A 158 -5.15 5.17 -16.95
C GLY A 158 -4.63 6.61 -16.96
N MET A 159 -4.51 7.16 -18.16
CA MET A 159 -4.20 8.57 -18.38
C MET A 159 -5.12 9.09 -19.49
N ASP A 160 -5.96 10.07 -19.16
CA ASP A 160 -6.88 10.70 -20.11
C ASP A 160 -6.52 12.18 -20.28
N ARG A 161 -6.27 12.59 -21.52
CA ARG A 161 -5.93 14.00 -21.81
C ARG A 161 -7.13 14.90 -21.57
N LEU A 162 -6.95 15.95 -20.78
CA LEU A 162 -7.97 16.95 -20.55
C LEU A 162 -7.98 17.95 -21.71
N GLY A 163 -9.03 17.90 -22.55
CA GLY A 163 -9.32 18.96 -23.52
C GLY A 163 -8.87 18.71 -24.96
N VAL A 164 -9.29 17.59 -25.56
CA VAL A 164 -9.49 17.54 -27.02
C VAL A 164 -10.95 17.17 -27.29
N ASP A 165 -11.83 18.16 -27.19
CA ASP A 165 -13.11 18.08 -27.89
C ASP A 165 -12.78 18.03 -29.39
N SER A 166 -12.81 16.83 -29.98
CA SER A 166 -12.77 16.63 -31.43
C SER A 166 -14.15 16.84 -32.04
#